data_AF-C7CEN2-F1
#
_entry.id   AF-C7CEN2-F1
#
_cell.length_a   1.000
_cell.length_b   1.000
_cell.length_c   1.000
_cell.angle_alpha   90.00
_cell.angle_beta   90.00
_cell.angle_gamma   90.00
#
_symmetry.space_group_name_H-M   'P 1'
#
loop_
_entity.id
_entity.type
_entity.pdbx_description
1 polymer ?
#
loop_
_entity_poly.entity_id
_entity_poly.type
_entity_poly.pdbx_seq_one_letter_code
_entity_poly.pdbx_strand_id
1 'polypeptide(L)'
;MIRVGSIEPMLRDNVHPSAFGYKVLGLAAADALADLMIESMTPDVPGNAVSASFRNRIVNGDFRINQRQVGALLAFYPAGSYTRDRWKSGPGGAEIWFDGSDNGDIIASVRGSTLIQVVEGGLYLREGGTYVLSWAGTAQARVYQGAASGSYASSPGVVSLIAGMDAVVEFTNGSATRVQLEPGLTATPFERRDDEADRCRRYFQRLNNPPLKGIAAGAAISRMSMPLYPRMRAAPTATLGGLISVFDGSTTGTITGIFGNFSTPQLIECDVGYSSATEFAWARLVTVFQGDAGHIDLAAEL
;
A
#
# COMPACT_ATOMS: atom_id res chain seq x y z
N MET A 1 53.31 27.65 59.85
CA MET A 1 53.18 26.32 60.49
C MET A 1 52.02 25.60 59.84
N ILE A 2 52.28 24.81 58.79
CA ILE A 2 51.23 24.03 58.11
C ILE A 2 51.27 22.63 58.70
N ARG A 3 50.24 22.24 59.47
CA ARG A 3 50.05 20.86 59.91
C ARG A 3 49.67 20.04 58.68
N VAL A 4 50.61 19.25 58.17
CA VAL A 4 50.29 18.19 57.22
C VAL A 4 49.61 17.09 58.03
N GLY A 5 48.29 16.94 57.88
CA GLY A 5 47.53 15.86 58.50
C GLY A 5 48.09 14.51 58.06
N SER A 6 48.31 13.60 59.00
CA SER A 6 48.73 12.23 58.72
C SER A 6 47.76 11.57 57.74
N ILE A 7 48.25 11.19 56.55
CA ILE A 7 47.49 10.42 55.57
C ILE A 7 47.20 9.06 56.21
N GLU A 8 45.93 8.74 56.45
CA GLU A 8 45.57 7.42 56.97
C GLU A 8 45.94 6.35 55.93
N PRO A 9 46.71 5.32 56.31
CA PRO A 9 47.17 4.30 55.38
C PRO A 9 46.01 3.42 54.90
N MET A 10 46.04 2.94 53.65
CA MET A 10 45.00 2.07 53.09
C MET A 10 44.90 0.70 53.80
N LEU A 11 46.02 0.18 54.30
CA LEU A 11 46.13 -1.10 54.98
C LEU A 11 46.69 -0.89 56.39
N ARG A 12 46.20 -1.64 57.37
CA ARG A 12 46.66 -1.53 58.77
C ARG A 12 47.84 -2.46 59.09
N ASP A 13 48.03 -3.52 58.32
CA ASP A 13 49.05 -4.56 58.54
C ASP A 13 49.54 -5.18 57.22
N ASN A 14 49.52 -4.38 56.13
CA ASN A 14 49.83 -4.82 54.76
C ASN A 14 48.92 -5.92 54.19
N VAL A 15 47.85 -6.32 54.90
CA VAL A 15 46.89 -7.34 54.42
C VAL A 15 45.45 -6.87 54.58
N HIS A 16 45.10 -6.29 55.72
CA HIS A 16 43.74 -5.88 56.04
C HIS A 16 43.54 -4.38 55.80
N PRO A 17 42.40 -3.96 55.22
CA PRO A 17 42.06 -2.55 55.08
C PRO A 17 41.94 -1.84 56.44
N SER A 18 42.41 -0.59 56.49
CA SER A 18 42.10 0.31 57.60
C SER A 18 40.64 0.80 57.50
N ALA A 19 40.17 1.56 58.50
CA ALA A 19 38.84 2.19 58.42
C ALA A 19 38.70 3.07 57.17
N PHE A 20 39.76 3.81 56.81
CA PHE A 20 39.84 4.57 55.56
C PHE A 20 39.83 3.64 54.33
N GLY A 21 40.57 2.53 54.36
CA GLY A 21 40.58 1.52 53.29
C GLY A 21 39.20 0.89 53.02
N TYR A 22 38.45 0.54 54.07
CA TYR A 22 37.07 0.04 53.93
C TYR A 22 36.12 1.08 53.32
N LYS A 23 36.30 2.37 53.63
CA LYS A 23 35.47 3.44 53.09
C LYS A 23 35.68 3.64 51.59
N VAL A 24 36.92 3.57 51.12
CA VAL A 24 37.26 3.65 49.69
C VAL A 24 36.73 2.44 48.93
N LEU A 25 36.90 1.22 49.49
CA LEU A 25 36.36 -0.01 48.90
C LEU A 25 34.82 0.01 48.85
N GLY A 26 34.16 0.50 49.90
CA GLY A 26 32.71 0.64 49.95
C GLY A 26 32.18 1.65 48.94
N LEU A 27 32.90 2.76 48.71
CA LEU A 27 32.51 3.77 47.72
C LEU A 27 32.69 3.24 46.29
N ALA A 28 33.80 2.55 45.99
CA ALA A 28 34.01 1.92 44.68
C ALA A 28 33.00 0.80 44.41
N ALA A 29 32.63 0.02 45.42
CA ALA A 29 31.58 -0.99 45.32
C ALA A 29 30.19 -0.37 45.13
N ALA A 30 29.91 0.75 45.80
CA ALA A 30 28.65 1.49 45.65
C ALA A 30 28.52 2.13 44.26
N ASP A 31 29.60 2.71 43.71
CA ASP A 31 29.61 3.25 42.34
C ASP A 31 29.45 2.12 41.31
N ALA A 32 30.14 0.99 41.49
CA ALA A 32 29.97 -0.17 40.60
C ALA A 32 28.56 -0.77 40.67
N LEU A 33 27.95 -0.80 41.87
CA LEU A 33 26.55 -1.20 42.05
C LEU A 33 25.58 -0.19 41.44
N ALA A 34 25.87 1.11 41.54
CA ALA A 34 25.06 2.17 40.92
C ALA A 34 25.10 2.07 39.39
N ASP A 35 26.26 1.80 38.80
CA ASP A 35 26.42 1.57 37.36
C ASP A 35 25.61 0.33 36.91
N LEU A 36 25.68 -0.77 37.67
CA LEU A 36 24.91 -1.99 37.42
C LEU A 36 23.39 -1.80 37.58
N MET A 37 22.98 -0.94 38.52
CA MET A 37 21.57 -0.61 38.76
C MET A 37 21.02 0.38 37.73
N ILE A 38 21.85 1.24 37.15
CA ILE A 38 21.48 2.16 36.07
C ILE A 38 21.38 1.43 34.72
N GLU A 39 22.20 0.40 34.49
CA GLU A 39 22.17 -0.39 33.25
C GLU A 39 20.95 -1.33 33.13
N SER A 40 20.18 -1.53 34.21
CA SER A 40 19.01 -2.44 34.24
C SER A 40 17.63 -1.77 34.31
N MET A 41 17.52 -0.46 34.04
CA MET A 41 16.22 0.24 33.99
C MET A 41 15.79 0.74 32.61
N THR A 42 16.51 0.47 31.53
CA THR A 42 15.80 0.28 30.26
C THR A 42 15.18 -1.09 30.33
N PRO A 43 13.84 -1.24 30.32
CA PRO A 43 13.30 -2.57 30.19
C PRO A 43 13.80 -3.10 28.85
N ASP A 44 14.75 -4.02 28.90
CA ASP A 44 14.90 -5.00 27.85
C ASP A 44 13.61 -5.82 27.94
N VAL A 45 12.55 -5.29 27.35
CA VAL A 45 11.43 -6.11 26.91
C VAL A 45 12.04 -6.89 25.76
N PRO A 46 12.45 -8.17 25.93
CA PRO A 46 12.76 -9.01 24.78
C PRO A 46 11.56 -8.88 23.86
N GLY A 47 11.79 -8.29 22.69
CA GLY A 47 10.79 -7.59 21.89
C GLY A 47 9.50 -8.36 21.73
N ASN A 48 8.56 -8.12 22.65
CA ASN A 48 7.14 -8.19 22.36
C ASN A 48 6.81 -6.91 21.58
N ALA A 49 7.51 -6.72 20.46
CA ALA A 49 6.98 -5.93 19.36
C ALA A 49 5.75 -6.70 18.92
N VAL A 50 4.63 -6.46 19.62
CA VAL A 50 3.30 -6.69 19.08
C VAL A 50 3.40 -6.11 17.69
N SER A 51 3.39 -6.98 16.68
CA SER A 51 3.53 -6.56 15.30
C SER A 51 2.37 -5.62 15.05
N ALA A 52 2.63 -4.32 15.14
CA ALA A 52 1.58 -3.33 14.97
C ALA A 52 1.06 -3.54 13.56
N SER A 53 -0.22 -3.88 13.42
CA SER A 53 -0.81 -3.98 12.10
C SER A 53 -1.01 -2.56 11.54
N PHE A 54 -1.17 -2.45 10.23
CA PHE A 54 -1.36 -1.22 9.47
C PHE A 54 -0.18 -0.24 9.52
N ARG A 55 1.06 -0.74 9.59
CA ARG A 55 2.28 0.09 9.44
C ARG A 55 2.54 0.44 7.99
N ASN A 56 2.34 -0.53 7.10
CA ASN A 56 2.63 -0.36 5.70
C ASN A 56 1.61 0.58 5.01
N ARG A 57 2.12 1.72 4.52
CA ARG A 57 1.36 2.72 3.78
C ARG A 57 1.18 2.35 2.30
N ILE A 58 2.00 1.43 1.80
CA ILE A 58 1.91 0.88 0.44
C ILE A 58 0.69 -0.05 0.36
N VAL A 59 -0.02 0.04 -0.76
CA VAL A 59 -1.07 -0.90 -1.14
C VAL A 59 -0.48 -1.85 -2.18
N ASN A 60 -0.76 -3.14 -2.04
CA ASN A 60 -0.31 -4.21 -2.93
C ASN A 60 1.23 -4.26 -3.06
N GLY A 61 1.95 -4.13 -1.95
CA GLY A 61 3.42 -4.04 -1.92
C GLY A 61 4.15 -5.34 -2.32
N ASP A 62 3.45 -6.47 -2.31
CA ASP A 62 3.91 -7.77 -2.79
C ASP A 62 3.35 -8.11 -4.18
N PHE A 63 2.63 -7.18 -4.81
CA PHE A 63 2.09 -7.27 -6.17
C PHE A 63 1.15 -8.46 -6.43
N ARG A 64 0.56 -9.05 -5.39
CA ARG A 64 -0.29 -10.25 -5.52
C ARG A 64 -1.67 -9.95 -6.09
N ILE A 65 -2.24 -8.80 -5.78
CA ILE A 65 -3.58 -8.42 -6.27
C ILE A 65 -3.46 -7.96 -7.73
N ASN A 66 -4.27 -8.57 -8.61
CA ASN A 66 -4.29 -8.32 -10.05
C ASN A 66 -5.72 -8.38 -10.61
N GLN A 67 -6.61 -7.51 -10.14
CA GLN A 67 -7.99 -7.42 -10.60
C GLN A 67 -8.09 -7.02 -12.08
N ARG A 68 -7.08 -6.28 -12.56
CA ARG A 68 -6.96 -5.83 -13.96
C ARG A 68 -6.56 -6.95 -14.92
N GLN A 69 -6.14 -8.10 -14.40
CA GLN A 69 -5.66 -9.25 -15.17
C GLN A 69 -4.46 -8.90 -16.07
N VAL A 70 -3.54 -8.10 -15.54
CA VAL A 70 -2.30 -7.74 -16.22
C VAL A 70 -1.43 -8.98 -16.41
N GLY A 71 -0.86 -9.12 -17.62
CA GLY A 71 0.00 -10.23 -17.98
C GLY A 71 1.32 -10.25 -17.18
N ALA A 72 1.89 -11.43 -17.01
CA ALA A 72 3.16 -11.62 -16.31
C ALA A 72 4.38 -11.29 -17.18
N LEU A 73 4.27 -11.46 -18.50
CA LEU A 73 5.36 -11.27 -19.45
C LEU A 73 5.75 -9.79 -19.59
N LEU A 74 6.97 -9.56 -20.08
CA LEU A 74 7.48 -8.22 -20.40
C LEU A 74 6.57 -7.52 -21.40
N ALA A 75 6.07 -6.36 -20.98
CA ALA A 75 5.26 -5.48 -21.79
C ALA A 75 5.64 -4.01 -21.53
N PHE A 76 5.50 -3.19 -22.55
CA PHE A 76 5.63 -1.74 -22.44
C PHE A 76 4.29 -1.15 -21.99
N TYR A 77 4.33 -0.35 -20.92
CA TYR A 77 3.19 0.40 -20.40
C TYR A 77 3.41 1.89 -20.67
N PRO A 78 2.55 2.54 -21.48
CA PRO A 78 2.59 3.98 -21.71
C PRO A 78 2.50 4.77 -20.40
N ALA A 79 2.98 6.01 -20.38
CA ALA A 79 3.00 6.84 -19.18
C ALA A 79 1.66 6.85 -18.42
N GLY A 80 1.71 6.60 -17.11
CA GLY A 80 0.54 6.60 -16.22
C GLY A 80 -0.40 5.40 -16.36
N SER A 81 -0.07 4.43 -17.23
CA SER A 81 -0.89 3.21 -17.38
C SER A 81 -0.73 2.32 -16.16
N TYR A 82 -1.86 1.95 -15.54
CA TYR A 82 -1.86 1.04 -14.40
C TYR A 82 -1.50 -0.38 -14.82
N THR A 83 -0.66 -1.01 -14.01
CA THR A 83 -0.27 -2.42 -14.13
C THR A 83 -1.09 -3.24 -13.13
N ARG A 84 -0.44 -3.99 -12.24
CA ARG A 84 -1.14 -4.62 -11.11
C ARG A 84 -1.68 -3.52 -10.18
N ASP A 85 -2.70 -3.87 -9.40
CA ASP A 85 -3.52 -2.91 -8.65
C ASP A 85 -2.66 -1.90 -7.88
N ARG A 86 -3.00 -0.60 -8.04
CA ARG A 86 -2.33 0.58 -7.44
C ARG A 86 -0.97 0.99 -8.00
N TRP A 87 -0.36 0.16 -8.83
CA TRP A 87 0.92 0.46 -9.45
C TRP A 87 0.71 0.93 -10.89
N LYS A 88 1.46 1.94 -11.32
CA LYS A 88 1.43 2.46 -12.69
C LYS A 88 2.82 2.74 -13.22
N SER A 89 2.98 2.77 -14.53
CA SER A 89 4.21 3.28 -15.16
C SER A 89 4.37 4.78 -14.85
N GLY A 90 5.61 5.20 -14.68
CA GLY A 90 5.96 6.60 -14.47
C GLY A 90 5.79 7.46 -15.74
N PRO A 91 6.15 8.75 -15.65
CA PRO A 91 5.90 9.74 -16.72
C PRO A 91 6.52 9.43 -18.08
N GLY A 92 7.57 8.60 -18.14
CA GLY A 92 8.22 8.19 -19.39
C GLY A 92 7.58 6.97 -20.07
N GLY A 93 6.67 6.26 -19.40
CA GLY A 93 6.30 4.89 -19.77
C GLY A 93 7.45 3.90 -19.52
N ALA A 94 7.14 2.66 -19.17
CA ALA A 94 8.15 1.70 -18.73
C ALA A 94 7.87 0.29 -19.24
N GLU A 95 8.94 -0.49 -19.40
CA GLU A 95 8.83 -1.93 -19.58
C GLU A 95 8.74 -2.59 -18.20
N ILE A 96 7.64 -3.31 -17.97
CA ILE A 96 7.33 -3.90 -16.67
C ILE A 96 6.93 -5.37 -16.88
N TRP A 97 7.38 -6.25 -15.97
CA TRP A 97 6.99 -7.66 -15.92
C TRP A 97 6.91 -8.17 -14.49
N PHE A 98 6.31 -9.34 -14.33
CA PHE A 98 6.02 -9.92 -13.04
C PHE A 98 6.40 -11.40 -13.00
N ASP A 99 7.25 -11.76 -12.04
CA ASP A 99 7.65 -13.13 -11.78
C ASP A 99 7.04 -13.63 -10.47
N GLY A 100 6.64 -14.90 -10.44
CA GLY A 100 6.23 -15.56 -9.19
C GLY A 100 7.45 -16.07 -8.42
N SER A 101 7.36 -16.08 -7.10
CA SER A 101 8.33 -16.74 -6.23
C SER A 101 7.68 -17.91 -5.48
N ASP A 102 8.49 -18.83 -4.96
CA ASP A 102 8.01 -20.08 -4.33
C ASP A 102 7.15 -19.83 -3.08
N ASN A 103 7.34 -18.71 -2.40
CA ASN A 103 6.52 -18.31 -1.24
C ASN A 103 5.20 -17.61 -1.65
N GLY A 104 4.94 -17.49 -2.97
CA GLY A 104 3.80 -16.86 -3.58
C GLY A 104 3.89 -15.33 -3.71
N ASP A 105 4.96 -14.68 -3.21
CA ASP A 105 5.19 -13.25 -3.45
C ASP A 105 5.41 -13.04 -4.95
N ILE A 106 4.99 -11.88 -5.45
CA ILE A 106 5.21 -11.49 -6.84
C ILE A 106 6.34 -10.47 -6.88
N ILE A 107 7.25 -10.64 -7.84
CA ILE A 107 8.37 -9.75 -8.08
C ILE A 107 8.04 -8.89 -9.29
N ALA A 108 7.90 -7.59 -9.07
CA ALA A 108 7.78 -6.63 -10.16
C ALA A 108 9.17 -6.22 -10.63
N SER A 109 9.40 -6.24 -11.93
CA SER A 109 10.66 -5.79 -12.53
C SER A 109 10.39 -4.65 -13.51
N VAL A 110 11.27 -3.65 -13.53
CA VAL A 110 11.10 -2.43 -14.30
C VAL A 110 12.40 -2.01 -14.99
N ARG A 111 12.30 -1.55 -16.24
CA ARG A 111 13.39 -0.85 -16.96
C ARG A 111 12.84 0.18 -17.95
N GLY A 112 13.74 0.98 -18.53
CA GLY A 112 13.42 2.05 -19.49
C GLY A 112 12.90 3.34 -18.85
N SER A 113 12.11 3.23 -17.77
CA SER A 113 11.70 4.33 -16.90
C SER A 113 11.34 3.78 -15.52
N THR A 114 10.20 4.17 -14.95
CA THR A 114 9.87 3.91 -13.56
C THR A 114 8.53 3.20 -13.36
N LEU A 115 8.42 2.51 -12.23
CA LEU A 115 7.20 1.94 -11.68
C LEU A 115 6.84 2.75 -10.44
N ILE A 116 5.62 3.29 -10.39
CA ILE A 116 5.21 4.22 -9.33
C ILE A 116 3.95 3.75 -8.61
N GLN A 117 3.88 4.08 -7.32
CA GLN A 117 2.65 4.11 -6.57
C GLN A 117 2.49 5.48 -5.91
N VAL A 118 1.30 6.07 -6.07
CA VAL A 118 0.91 7.27 -5.33
C VAL A 118 0.21 6.84 -4.04
N VAL A 119 0.80 7.18 -2.89
CA VAL A 119 0.26 6.96 -1.55
C VAL A 119 -0.61 8.15 -1.17
N GLU A 120 -1.90 7.90 -0.95
CA GLU A 120 -2.88 8.93 -0.56
C GLU A 120 -2.53 9.53 0.79
N GLY A 121 -2.13 10.80 0.82
CA GLY A 121 -1.67 11.48 2.03
C GLY A 121 -2.78 11.67 3.05
N GLY A 122 -3.97 12.05 2.57
CA GLY A 122 -5.16 12.25 3.40
C GLY A 122 -5.66 10.98 4.11
N LEU A 123 -5.21 9.79 3.67
CA LEU A 123 -5.58 8.52 4.27
C LEU A 123 -4.41 7.85 5.00
N TYR A 124 -3.24 7.78 4.36
CA TYR A 124 -2.12 6.95 4.81
C TYR A 124 -0.95 7.74 5.41
N LEU A 125 -0.89 9.06 5.24
CA LEU A 125 0.23 9.90 5.71
C LEU A 125 -0.27 11.06 6.57
N ARG A 126 -1.30 10.83 7.39
CA ARG A 126 -1.94 11.90 8.21
C ARG A 126 -0.99 12.51 9.23
N GLU A 127 -0.06 11.70 9.72
CA GLU A 127 0.90 12.08 10.75
C GLU A 127 2.12 12.85 10.18
N GLY A 128 2.51 12.58 8.94
CA GLY A 128 3.78 13.06 8.41
C GLY A 128 4.99 12.61 9.24
N GLY A 129 6.10 13.31 9.11
CA GLY A 129 7.35 13.00 9.81
C GLY A 129 8.26 12.06 9.03
N THR A 130 9.08 11.31 9.74
CA THR A 130 10.09 10.44 9.12
C THR A 130 9.51 9.07 8.80
N TYR A 131 9.76 8.60 7.58
CA TYR A 131 9.38 7.28 7.10
C TYR A 131 10.60 6.54 6.54
N VAL A 132 10.52 5.21 6.59
CA VAL A 132 11.46 4.31 5.94
C VAL A 132 10.73 3.53 4.84
N LEU A 133 11.30 3.57 3.64
CA LEU A 133 10.93 2.72 2.52
C LEU A 133 11.88 1.52 2.49
N SER A 134 11.34 0.31 2.47
CA SER A 134 12.08 -0.93 2.33
C SER A 134 11.44 -1.83 1.27
N TRP A 135 12.26 -2.64 0.61
CA TRP A 135 11.85 -3.65 -0.37
C TRP A 135 12.94 -4.72 -0.49
N ALA A 136 12.57 -5.86 -1.07
CA ALA A 136 13.51 -6.87 -1.53
C ALA A 136 13.65 -6.80 -3.06
N GLY A 137 14.88 -6.87 -3.58
CA GLY A 137 15.17 -6.82 -5.01
C GLY A 137 16.32 -5.87 -5.35
N THR A 138 16.58 -5.69 -6.64
CA THR A 138 17.72 -4.91 -7.15
C THR A 138 17.36 -3.51 -7.61
N ALA A 139 16.07 -3.18 -7.72
CA ALA A 139 15.64 -1.84 -8.11
C ALA A 139 16.14 -0.80 -7.12
N GLN A 140 16.43 0.39 -7.63
CA GLN A 140 16.61 1.58 -6.79
C GLN A 140 15.28 2.32 -6.69
N ALA A 141 15.06 3.02 -5.58
CA ALA A 141 13.83 3.77 -5.37
C ALA A 141 14.07 5.16 -4.80
N ARG A 142 13.07 6.03 -4.94
CA ARG A 142 12.97 7.31 -4.24
C ARG A 142 11.54 7.56 -3.80
N VAL A 143 11.38 8.45 -2.83
CA VAL A 143 10.07 8.92 -2.35
C VAL A 143 10.07 10.44 -2.35
N TYR A 144 8.99 11.03 -2.85
CA TYR A 144 8.84 12.49 -2.89
C TYR A 144 7.37 12.90 -2.78
N GLN A 145 7.14 14.17 -2.45
CA GLN A 145 5.81 14.81 -2.46
C GLN A 145 5.87 16.02 -3.40
N GLY A 146 4.82 16.23 -4.21
CA GLY A 146 4.81 17.27 -5.23
C GLY A 146 5.66 16.90 -6.45
N ALA A 147 6.52 17.83 -6.91
CA ALA A 147 7.38 17.60 -8.06
C ALA A 147 8.43 16.53 -7.77
N ALA A 148 8.79 15.74 -8.79
CA ALA A 148 9.79 14.69 -8.67
C ALA A 148 11.14 15.24 -8.16
N SER A 149 11.60 14.72 -7.04
CA SER A 149 12.82 15.16 -6.36
C SER A 149 13.55 14.01 -5.68
N GLY A 150 14.79 14.25 -5.27
CA GLY A 150 15.61 13.25 -4.58
C GLY A 150 16.28 12.25 -5.52
N SER A 151 17.35 11.65 -5.02
CA SER A 151 18.14 10.64 -5.72
C SER A 151 17.55 9.25 -5.50
N TYR A 152 17.69 8.38 -6.51
CA TYR A 152 17.42 6.96 -6.34
C TYR A 152 18.45 6.32 -5.41
N ALA A 153 17.99 5.47 -4.51
CA ALA A 153 18.82 4.77 -3.54
C ALA A 153 18.43 3.29 -3.45
N SER A 154 19.35 2.48 -2.94
CA SER A 154 19.07 1.08 -2.58
C SER A 154 18.23 0.97 -1.31
N SER A 155 17.63 -0.19 -1.08
CA SER A 155 16.84 -0.49 0.12
C SER A 155 17.73 -0.66 1.37
N PRO A 156 17.31 -0.18 2.56
CA PRO A 156 16.18 0.72 2.82
C PRO A 156 16.57 2.20 2.60
N GLY A 157 15.58 3.05 2.31
CA GLY A 157 15.73 4.51 2.19
C GLY A 157 14.88 5.26 3.21
N VAL A 158 15.41 6.32 3.81
CA VAL A 158 14.69 7.17 4.77
C VAL A 158 14.28 8.48 4.09
N VAL A 159 13.06 8.95 4.37
CA VAL A 159 12.49 10.18 3.83
C VAL A 159 11.69 10.92 4.90
N SER A 160 11.66 12.26 4.84
CA SER A 160 10.74 13.07 5.64
C SER A 160 9.54 13.48 4.77
N LEU A 161 8.34 13.19 5.24
CA LEU A 161 7.08 13.46 4.55
C LEU A 161 6.24 14.47 5.34
N ILE A 162 5.55 15.35 4.64
CA ILE A 162 4.62 16.31 5.21
C ILE A 162 3.26 15.64 5.38
N ALA A 163 2.65 15.91 6.53
CA ALA A 163 1.33 15.39 6.91
C ALA A 163 0.25 15.70 5.86
N GLY A 164 -0.55 14.69 5.52
CA GLY A 164 -1.73 14.81 4.67
C GLY A 164 -1.44 14.98 3.17
N MET A 165 -0.19 15.13 2.75
CA MET A 165 0.18 15.28 1.34
C MET A 165 0.48 13.93 0.69
N ASP A 166 -0.02 13.75 -0.54
CA ASP A 166 0.27 12.56 -1.34
C ASP A 166 1.77 12.40 -1.56
N ALA A 167 2.27 11.18 -1.42
CA ALA A 167 3.65 10.83 -1.72
C ALA A 167 3.73 9.86 -2.89
N VAL A 168 4.76 9.99 -3.72
CA VAL A 168 5.03 9.07 -4.81
C VAL A 168 6.21 8.19 -4.39
N VAL A 169 5.99 6.88 -4.37
CA VAL A 169 7.05 5.88 -4.29
C VAL A 169 7.39 5.47 -5.71
N GLU A 170 8.64 5.64 -6.11
CA GLU A 170 9.08 5.46 -7.48
C GLU A 170 10.31 4.55 -7.55
N PHE A 171 10.15 3.42 -8.26
CA PHE A 171 11.19 2.44 -8.52
C PHE A 171 11.74 2.59 -9.93
N THR A 172 13.04 2.39 -10.08
CA THR A 172 13.73 2.37 -11.37
C THR A 172 14.68 1.19 -11.48
N ASN A 173 14.84 0.71 -12.71
CA ASN A 173 15.88 -0.22 -13.17
C ASN A 173 16.22 -1.36 -12.19
N GLY A 174 15.40 -2.41 -12.18
CA GLY A 174 15.62 -3.62 -11.40
C GLY A 174 14.32 -4.25 -10.93
N SER A 175 14.42 -5.13 -9.92
CA SER A 175 13.27 -5.82 -9.33
C SER A 175 12.90 -5.29 -7.95
N ALA A 176 11.62 -5.38 -7.60
CA ALA A 176 11.08 -5.06 -6.29
C ALA A 176 9.97 -6.05 -5.92
N THR A 177 9.95 -6.46 -4.66
CA THR A 177 8.86 -7.16 -3.99
C THR A 177 8.86 -6.79 -2.51
N ARG A 178 7.77 -7.08 -1.81
CA ARG A 178 7.62 -6.80 -0.36
C ARG A 178 7.91 -5.33 -0.04
N VAL A 179 7.35 -4.43 -0.84
CA VAL A 179 7.54 -2.99 -0.70
C VAL A 179 6.77 -2.48 0.51
N GLN A 180 7.48 -1.82 1.42
CA GLN A 180 6.92 -1.26 2.64
C GLN A 180 7.39 0.18 2.85
N LEU A 181 6.44 1.09 3.02
CA LEU A 181 6.68 2.44 3.51
C LEU A 181 6.03 2.54 4.88
N GLU A 182 6.80 2.82 5.93
CA GLU A 182 6.29 2.87 7.29
C GLU A 182 6.92 4.00 8.12
N PRO A 183 6.23 4.54 9.13
CA PRO A 183 6.79 5.56 10.00
C PRO A 183 8.03 5.05 10.76
N GLY A 184 9.03 5.92 10.90
CA GLY A 184 10.27 5.65 11.63
C GLY A 184 11.52 5.64 10.77
N LEU A 185 12.64 5.29 11.39
CA LEU A 185 13.98 5.26 10.78
C LEU A 185 14.43 3.85 10.38
N THR A 186 13.81 2.82 10.97
CA THR A 186 14.27 1.43 10.87
C THR A 186 13.20 0.59 10.21
N ALA A 187 13.58 -0.07 9.10
CA ALA A 187 12.69 -0.99 8.41
C ALA A 187 12.36 -2.19 9.28
N THR A 188 11.07 -2.50 9.39
CA THR A 188 10.56 -3.72 10.01
C THR A 188 10.34 -4.81 8.95
N PRO A 189 10.15 -6.09 9.34
CA PRO A 189 9.75 -7.12 8.39
C PRO A 189 8.47 -6.73 7.63
N PHE A 190 8.39 -7.17 6.37
CA PHE A 190 7.24 -6.89 5.51
C PHE A 190 5.93 -7.36 6.15
N GLU A 191 4.99 -6.42 6.25
CA GLU A 191 3.68 -6.64 6.82
C GLU A 191 2.75 -7.30 5.78
N ARG A 192 2.48 -8.60 5.97
CA ARG A 192 1.45 -9.30 5.19
C ARG A 192 0.08 -9.08 5.82
N ARG A 193 -0.90 -8.74 4.99
CA ARG A 193 -2.25 -8.37 5.44
C ARG A 193 -3.30 -9.10 4.63
N ASP A 194 -4.41 -9.43 5.28
CA ASP A 194 -5.58 -10.08 4.68
C ASP A 194 -6.54 -9.07 4.01
N ASP A 195 -6.49 -7.80 4.42
CA ASP A 195 -7.32 -6.70 3.91
C ASP A 195 -6.82 -6.07 2.59
N GLU A 196 -5.72 -6.58 2.02
CA GLU A 196 -5.05 -5.98 0.84
C GLU A 196 -5.97 -5.91 -0.38
N ALA A 197 -6.78 -6.95 -0.60
CA ALA A 197 -7.75 -6.99 -1.69
C ALA A 197 -8.79 -5.88 -1.56
N ASP A 198 -9.29 -5.62 -0.35
CA ASP A 198 -10.27 -4.56 -0.11
C ASP A 198 -9.64 -3.17 -0.23
N ARG A 199 -8.37 -2.99 0.19
CA ARG A 199 -7.64 -1.74 -0.07
C ARG A 199 -7.48 -1.49 -1.57
N CYS A 200 -7.16 -2.50 -2.37
CA CYS A 200 -7.08 -2.39 -3.83
C CYS A 200 -8.45 -2.03 -4.45
N ARG A 201 -9.52 -2.69 -4.00
CA ARG A 201 -10.89 -2.45 -4.46
C ARG A 201 -11.41 -1.04 -4.19
N ARG A 202 -10.80 -0.27 -3.30
CA ARG A 202 -11.14 1.16 -3.15
C ARG A 202 -10.73 1.99 -4.36
N TYR A 203 -9.74 1.56 -5.13
CA TYR A 203 -9.20 2.35 -6.24
C TYR A 203 -9.54 1.77 -7.61
N PHE A 204 -9.73 0.45 -7.68
CA PHE A 204 -10.15 -0.23 -8.89
C PHE A 204 -10.99 -1.46 -8.59
N GLN A 205 -12.10 -1.63 -9.30
CA GLN A 205 -12.89 -2.86 -9.27
C GLN A 205 -13.20 -3.30 -10.69
N ARG A 206 -12.89 -4.57 -11.01
CA ARG A 206 -13.43 -5.24 -12.20
C ARG A 206 -14.66 -6.03 -11.79
N LEU A 207 -15.79 -5.70 -12.39
CA LEU A 207 -17.07 -6.34 -12.12
C LEU A 207 -17.44 -7.22 -13.30
N ASN A 208 -17.30 -8.53 -13.16
CA ASN A 208 -17.65 -9.50 -14.20
C ASN A 208 -19.16 -9.79 -14.13
N ASN A 209 -19.89 -9.59 -15.24
CA ASN A 209 -21.35 -9.71 -15.30
C ASN A 209 -22.06 -9.19 -14.03
N PRO A 210 -21.85 -7.91 -13.65
CA PRO A 210 -22.39 -7.40 -12.40
C PRO A 210 -23.91 -7.50 -12.42
N PRO A 211 -24.58 -7.87 -11.31
CA PRO A 211 -26.02 -8.02 -11.23
C PRO A 211 -26.76 -6.66 -11.21
N LEU A 212 -26.41 -5.78 -12.16
CA LEU A 212 -27.04 -4.49 -12.35
C LEU A 212 -28.47 -4.69 -12.83
N LYS A 213 -29.36 -3.85 -12.29
CA LYS A 213 -30.75 -3.77 -12.70
C LYS A 213 -31.08 -2.34 -13.05
N GLY A 214 -31.79 -2.14 -14.16
CA GLY A 214 -32.28 -0.85 -14.61
C GLY A 214 -33.63 -0.96 -15.30
N ILE A 215 -34.06 0.11 -15.95
CA ILE A 215 -35.36 0.19 -16.61
C ILE A 215 -35.15 0.43 -18.11
N ALA A 216 -35.82 -0.35 -18.95
CA ALA A 216 -35.84 -0.10 -20.39
C ALA A 216 -36.48 1.26 -20.70
N ALA A 217 -35.74 2.12 -21.38
CA ALA A 217 -36.13 3.47 -21.74
C ALA A 217 -35.84 3.71 -23.24
N GLY A 218 -36.54 2.97 -24.10
CA GLY A 218 -36.43 3.08 -25.56
C GLY A 218 -35.14 2.41 -26.03
N ALA A 219 -34.24 3.20 -26.63
CA ALA A 219 -32.95 2.72 -27.13
C ALA A 219 -31.85 2.58 -26.04
N ALA A 220 -32.19 2.75 -24.77
CA ALA A 220 -31.28 2.62 -23.64
C ALA A 220 -31.91 1.83 -22.48
N ILE A 221 -31.06 1.33 -21.59
CA ILE A 221 -31.46 0.87 -20.25
C ILE A 221 -30.96 1.92 -19.28
N SER A 222 -31.88 2.58 -18.58
CA SER A 222 -31.57 3.68 -17.68
C SER A 222 -31.38 3.22 -16.24
N ARG A 223 -30.49 3.92 -15.53
CA ARG A 223 -30.23 3.80 -14.08
C ARG A 223 -29.89 2.38 -13.64
N MET A 224 -29.12 1.66 -14.47
CA MET A 224 -28.56 0.37 -14.10
C MET A 224 -27.66 0.54 -12.89
N SER A 225 -27.98 -0.09 -11.77
CA SER A 225 -27.27 0.18 -10.50
C SER A 225 -27.07 -1.04 -9.60
N MET A 226 -26.05 -0.94 -8.75
CA MET A 226 -25.82 -1.82 -7.59
C MET A 226 -24.89 -1.13 -6.58
N PRO A 227 -24.94 -1.50 -5.28
CA PRO A 227 -23.97 -1.00 -4.30
C PRO A 227 -22.56 -1.55 -4.57
N LEU A 228 -21.55 -0.78 -4.20
CA LEU A 228 -20.14 -1.17 -4.29
C LEU A 228 -19.61 -1.56 -2.92
N TYR A 229 -18.88 -2.67 -2.86
CA TYR A 229 -18.18 -3.11 -1.66
C TYR A 229 -16.75 -3.53 -1.98
N PRO A 230 -15.73 -2.97 -1.29
CA PRO A 230 -15.82 -1.77 -0.45
C PRO A 230 -16.23 -0.53 -1.26
N ARG A 231 -16.57 0.56 -0.56
CA ARG A 231 -16.76 1.86 -1.21
C ARG A 231 -15.49 2.26 -1.98
N MET A 232 -15.66 2.82 -3.17
CA MET A 232 -14.56 3.41 -3.94
C MET A 232 -13.99 4.64 -3.21
N ARG A 233 -12.77 5.06 -3.57
CA ARG A 233 -12.10 6.26 -3.04
C ARG A 233 -12.83 7.53 -3.48
N ALA A 234 -13.21 7.58 -4.75
CA ALA A 234 -13.94 8.67 -5.39
C ALA A 234 -15.04 8.08 -6.28
N ALA A 235 -15.91 8.95 -6.82
CA ALA A 235 -16.86 8.54 -7.85
C ALA A 235 -16.09 7.90 -9.02
N PRO A 236 -16.36 6.63 -9.37
CA PRO A 236 -15.53 5.92 -10.34
C PRO A 236 -15.89 6.29 -11.78
N THR A 237 -14.88 6.28 -12.65
CA THR A 237 -15.10 6.19 -14.10
C THR A 237 -15.41 4.73 -14.45
N ALA A 238 -16.54 4.50 -15.11
CA ALA A 238 -16.97 3.18 -15.56
C ALA A 238 -16.64 2.97 -17.04
N THR A 239 -16.01 1.84 -17.35
CA THR A 239 -15.67 1.44 -18.72
C THR A 239 -16.17 0.03 -18.97
N LEU A 240 -16.81 -0.18 -20.13
CA LEU A 240 -17.25 -1.50 -20.57
C LEU A 240 -16.10 -2.27 -21.22
N GLY A 241 -15.91 -3.52 -20.84
CA GLY A 241 -15.01 -4.46 -21.50
C GLY A 241 -15.74 -5.76 -21.85
N GLY A 242 -15.56 -6.24 -23.08
CA GLY A 242 -16.29 -7.42 -23.57
C GLY A 242 -17.79 -7.19 -23.73
N LEU A 243 -18.55 -8.29 -23.80
CA LEU A 243 -19.99 -8.29 -24.03
C LEU A 243 -20.72 -8.66 -22.74
N ILE A 244 -21.71 -7.85 -22.34
CA ILE A 244 -22.55 -8.13 -21.16
C ILE A 244 -23.98 -8.34 -21.64
N SER A 245 -24.51 -9.54 -21.37
CA SER A 245 -25.89 -9.88 -21.69
C SER A 245 -26.90 -9.34 -20.68
N VAL A 246 -28.06 -8.92 -21.19
CA VAL A 246 -29.18 -8.32 -20.44
C VAL A 246 -30.51 -8.93 -20.86
N PHE A 247 -31.43 -9.09 -19.90
CA PHE A 247 -32.72 -9.76 -20.10
C PHE A 247 -33.85 -9.00 -19.41
N ASP A 248 -34.97 -8.80 -20.10
CA ASP A 248 -36.17 -8.08 -19.60
C ASP A 248 -37.30 -9.01 -19.13
N GLY A 249 -37.08 -10.34 -19.14
CA GLY A 249 -38.13 -11.34 -18.91
C GLY A 249 -38.70 -11.97 -20.17
N SER A 250 -38.39 -11.43 -21.36
CA SER A 250 -38.87 -11.91 -22.65
C SER A 250 -37.79 -11.98 -23.71
N THR A 251 -36.95 -10.94 -23.78
CA THR A 251 -35.95 -10.75 -24.82
C THR A 251 -34.57 -10.64 -24.19
N THR A 252 -33.56 -11.17 -24.90
CA THR A 252 -32.15 -10.98 -24.58
C THR A 252 -31.55 -9.89 -25.45
N GLY A 253 -30.69 -9.08 -24.87
CA GLY A 253 -29.85 -8.11 -25.56
C GLY A 253 -28.44 -8.09 -25.00
N THR A 254 -27.59 -7.26 -25.58
CA THR A 254 -26.20 -7.07 -25.19
C THR A 254 -25.92 -5.59 -25.00
N ILE A 255 -25.27 -5.24 -23.89
CA ILE A 255 -24.82 -3.86 -23.63
C ILE A 255 -23.77 -3.48 -24.68
N THR A 256 -23.95 -2.33 -25.33
CA THR A 256 -23.07 -1.82 -26.39
C THR A 256 -22.18 -0.66 -25.94
N GLY A 257 -22.52 -0.02 -24.81
CA GLY A 257 -21.72 1.07 -24.26
C GLY A 257 -22.38 1.74 -23.06
N ILE A 258 -21.59 2.54 -22.35
CA ILE A 258 -22.05 3.39 -21.25
C ILE A 258 -22.28 4.79 -21.81
N PHE A 259 -23.52 5.28 -21.74
CA PHE A 259 -23.93 6.59 -22.27
C PHE A 259 -23.95 7.67 -21.18
N GLY A 260 -24.25 7.27 -19.94
CA GLY A 260 -24.24 8.15 -18.78
C GLY A 260 -23.63 7.41 -17.59
N ASN A 261 -22.78 8.10 -16.82
CA ASN A 261 -22.22 7.58 -15.58
C ASN A 261 -22.58 8.53 -14.44
N PHE A 262 -23.35 8.03 -13.49
CA PHE A 262 -23.85 8.74 -12.30
C PHE A 262 -23.34 8.08 -11.01
N SER A 263 -22.30 7.25 -11.13
CA SER A 263 -21.76 6.51 -10.01
C SER A 263 -21.25 7.43 -8.90
N THR A 264 -21.43 6.99 -7.67
CA THR A 264 -20.86 7.62 -6.47
C THR A 264 -19.81 6.67 -5.87
N PRO A 265 -19.08 7.08 -4.82
CA PRO A 265 -18.19 6.14 -4.13
C PRO A 265 -18.90 4.88 -3.59
N GLN A 266 -20.22 4.93 -3.33
CA GLN A 266 -20.96 3.84 -2.69
C GLN A 266 -21.77 2.96 -3.66
N LEU A 267 -22.04 3.43 -4.87
CA LEU A 267 -22.84 2.71 -5.85
C LEU A 267 -22.37 3.02 -7.27
N ILE A 268 -22.45 2.01 -8.12
CA ILE A 268 -22.40 2.21 -9.57
C ILE A 268 -23.82 2.53 -10.03
N GLU A 269 -23.95 3.55 -10.87
CA GLU A 269 -25.18 3.87 -11.57
C GLU A 269 -24.85 4.38 -12.96
N CYS A 270 -25.38 3.73 -13.99
CA CYS A 270 -25.14 4.10 -15.37
C CYS A 270 -26.38 3.95 -16.25
N ASP A 271 -26.42 4.77 -17.29
CA ASP A 271 -27.29 4.56 -18.44
C ASP A 271 -26.47 3.86 -19.53
N VAL A 272 -27.01 2.78 -20.09
CA VAL A 272 -26.32 1.97 -21.09
C VAL A 272 -27.10 1.87 -22.38
N GLY A 273 -26.37 1.86 -23.50
CA GLY A 273 -26.89 1.42 -24.78
C GLY A 273 -26.97 -0.11 -24.84
N TYR A 274 -27.89 -0.63 -25.63
CA TYR A 274 -28.00 -2.07 -25.86
C TYR A 274 -28.31 -2.37 -27.33
N SER A 275 -28.12 -3.63 -27.71
CA SER A 275 -28.56 -4.21 -28.98
C SER A 275 -29.34 -5.49 -28.69
N SER A 276 -30.44 -5.71 -29.40
CA SER A 276 -31.28 -6.91 -29.25
C SER A 276 -32.03 -7.20 -30.55
N ALA A 277 -32.55 -8.42 -30.69
CA ALA A 277 -33.35 -8.81 -31.86
C ALA A 277 -34.70 -8.07 -31.93
N THR A 278 -35.29 -7.80 -30.76
CA THR A 278 -36.48 -6.95 -30.58
C THR A 278 -36.19 -5.94 -29.50
N GLU A 279 -36.64 -4.70 -29.64
CA GLU A 279 -36.47 -3.69 -28.58
C GLU A 279 -37.10 -4.17 -27.27
N PHE A 280 -36.46 -3.82 -26.15
CA PHE A 280 -37.08 -4.05 -24.85
C PHE A 280 -38.32 -3.19 -24.71
N ALA A 281 -39.40 -3.77 -24.17
CA ALA A 281 -40.61 -2.99 -23.98
C ALA A 281 -40.38 -1.89 -22.95
N TRP A 282 -40.89 -0.69 -23.25
CA TRP A 282 -40.74 0.48 -22.40
C TRP A 282 -41.15 0.21 -20.94
N ALA A 283 -40.38 0.76 -20.00
CA ALA A 283 -40.58 0.66 -18.56
C ALA A 283 -40.45 -0.75 -17.94
N ARG A 284 -39.95 -1.75 -18.68
CA ARG A 284 -39.63 -3.06 -18.08
C ARG A 284 -38.34 -3.03 -17.28
N LEU A 285 -38.29 -3.83 -16.22
CA LEU A 285 -37.05 -4.11 -15.50
C LEU A 285 -36.14 -4.93 -16.41
N VAL A 286 -34.91 -4.50 -16.55
CA VAL A 286 -33.86 -5.23 -17.28
C VAL A 286 -32.75 -5.57 -16.30
N THR A 287 -32.32 -6.83 -16.29
CA THR A 287 -31.22 -7.31 -15.45
C THR A 287 -30.08 -7.82 -16.30
N VAL A 288 -28.85 -7.56 -15.86
CA VAL A 288 -27.70 -8.35 -16.32
C VAL A 288 -27.90 -9.79 -15.84
N PHE A 289 -27.56 -10.76 -16.68
CA PHE A 289 -27.56 -12.17 -16.32
C PHE A 289 -26.24 -12.83 -16.74
N GLN A 290 -25.92 -13.97 -16.13
CA GLN A 290 -24.72 -14.73 -16.48
C GLN A 290 -24.91 -15.39 -17.85
N GLY A 291 -24.06 -15.04 -18.80
CA GLY A 291 -24.10 -15.59 -20.15
C GLY A 291 -22.81 -15.37 -20.94
N ASP A 292 -22.10 -14.28 -20.67
CA ASP A 292 -20.90 -13.87 -21.41
C ASP A 292 -19.68 -13.62 -20.50
N ALA A 293 -18.53 -13.24 -21.09
CA ALA A 293 -17.31 -12.90 -20.36
C ALA A 293 -17.08 -11.37 -20.20
N GLY A 294 -18.15 -10.57 -20.31
CA GLY A 294 -18.06 -9.12 -20.18
C GLY A 294 -17.90 -8.63 -18.74
N HIS A 295 -17.37 -7.42 -18.63
CA HIS A 295 -17.11 -6.78 -17.36
C HIS A 295 -17.27 -5.26 -17.45
N ILE A 296 -17.48 -4.64 -16.29
CA ILE A 296 -17.37 -3.20 -16.11
C ILE A 296 -16.17 -2.94 -15.21
N ASP A 297 -15.23 -2.17 -15.73
CA ASP A 297 -14.08 -1.68 -14.98
C ASP A 297 -14.44 -0.33 -14.35
N LEU A 298 -14.29 -0.25 -13.03
CA LEU A 298 -14.50 0.96 -12.24
C LEU A 298 -13.16 1.48 -11.74
N ALA A 299 -12.77 2.68 -12.18
CA ALA A 299 -11.50 3.30 -11.82
C ALA A 299 -11.71 4.57 -10.97
N ALA A 300 -11.06 4.64 -9.82
CA ALA A 300 -10.99 5.80 -8.93
C ALA A 300 -9.56 6.03 -8.40
N GLU A 301 -8.55 5.76 -9.24
CA GLU A 301 -7.14 5.88 -8.87
C GLU A 301 -6.70 7.34 -8.62
N LEU A 302 -5.45 7.52 -8.14
CA LEU A 302 -4.75 8.82 -7.97
C LEU A 302 -3.73 9.05 -9.08
#